data_AF-A0A965UWS4-F1
#
_entry.id   AF-A0A965UWS4-F1
#
_cell.length_a   1.000
_cell.length_b   1.000
_cell.length_c   1.000
_cell.angle_alpha   90.00
_cell.angle_beta   90.00
_cell.angle_gamma   90.00
#
_symmetry.space_group_name_H-M   'P 1'
#
loop_
_entity.id
_entity.type
_entity.pdbx_description
1 polymer ?
#
loop_
_entity_poly.entity_id
_entity_poly.type
_entity_poly.pdbx_seq_one_letter_code
_entity_poly.pdbx_strand_id
1 'polypeptide(L)'
;MKSAFFIETTRGSLPFSWGMAALSKFCTEHNMGLQDFAKMENSITPTLLISMLWHGFQDGHRKERKPFEMHPDDIADMLDDDAEMLQRCMEIISKSMPGNSDAGNVPTPGRKKKP
;
A
#
# COMPACT_ATOMS: atom_id res chain seq x y z
N MET A 1 -14.07 -9.80 6.08
CA MET A 1 -13.16 -9.13 5.14
C MET A 1 -12.21 -8.26 5.96
N LYS A 2 -10.90 -8.27 5.70
CA LYS A 2 -9.96 -7.36 6.39
C LYS A 2 -10.20 -5.92 5.90
N SER A 3 -10.49 -5.01 6.84
CA SER A 3 -10.67 -3.57 6.60
C SER A 3 -9.41 -2.92 6.00
N ALA A 4 -9.57 -1.76 5.36
CA ALA A 4 -8.41 -0.98 4.92
C ALA A 4 -7.63 -0.44 6.12
N PHE A 5 -6.32 -0.21 5.92
CA PHE A 5 -5.51 0.59 6.82
C PHE A 5 -5.66 2.06 6.45
N PHE A 6 -5.43 2.97 7.38
CA PHE A 6 -5.48 4.40 7.12
C PHE A 6 -4.07 4.97 7.22
N ILE A 7 -3.63 5.62 6.13
CA ILE A 7 -2.35 6.29 6.03
C ILE A 7 -2.58 7.79 6.15
N GLU A 8 -1.96 8.40 7.15
CA GLU A 8 -1.94 9.85 7.28
C GLU A 8 -1.00 10.44 6.23
N THR A 9 -1.53 11.32 5.38
CA THR A 9 -0.79 12.02 4.33
C THR A 9 -0.98 13.52 4.47
N THR A 10 -0.27 14.32 3.67
CA THR A 10 -0.51 15.78 3.58
C THR A 10 -1.93 16.12 3.14
N ARG A 11 -2.59 15.23 2.40
CA ARG A 11 -3.98 15.35 1.95
C ARG A 11 -5.00 14.77 2.96
N GLY A 12 -4.53 14.30 4.12
CA GLY A 12 -5.34 13.72 5.19
C GLY A 12 -5.26 12.19 5.26
N SER A 13 -6.21 11.59 6.00
CA SER A 13 -6.25 10.15 6.27
C SER A 13 -6.86 9.38 5.10
N LEU A 14 -6.02 8.67 4.34
CA LEU A 14 -6.41 7.93 3.14
C LEU A 14 -6.46 6.41 3.38
N PRO A 15 -7.48 5.70 2.89
CA PRO A 15 -7.55 4.26 3.02
C PRO A 15 -6.59 3.58 2.05
N PHE A 16 -5.80 2.66 2.58
CA PHE A 16 -4.81 1.87 1.87
C PHE A 16 -5.03 0.39 2.16
N SER A 17 -4.97 -0.45 1.13
CA SER A 17 -5.01 -1.89 1.32
C SER A 17 -4.22 -2.62 0.25
N TRP A 18 -3.52 -3.67 0.66
CA TRP A 18 -2.85 -4.57 -0.27
C TRP A 18 -3.44 -5.97 -0.13
N GLY A 19 -3.82 -6.58 -1.26
CA GLY A 19 -4.39 -7.91 -1.28
C GLY A 19 -4.48 -8.41 -2.72
N MET A 20 -5.03 -9.62 -2.91
CA MET A 20 -5.07 -10.25 -4.24
C MET A 20 -5.72 -9.39 -5.33
N ALA A 21 -6.68 -8.52 -4.98
CA ALA A 21 -7.29 -7.59 -5.93
C ALA A 21 -6.32 -6.50 -6.41
N ALA A 22 -5.60 -5.84 -5.49
CA ALA A 22 -4.58 -4.84 -5.82
C ALA A 22 -3.42 -5.49 -6.59
N LEU A 23 -2.94 -6.63 -6.07
CA LEU A 23 -1.83 -7.38 -6.64
C LEU A 23 -2.14 -7.88 -8.06
N SER A 24 -3.32 -8.46 -8.28
CA SER A 24 -3.71 -8.95 -9.61
C SER A 24 -3.77 -7.82 -10.63
N LYS A 25 -4.28 -6.64 -10.26
CA LYS A 25 -4.33 -5.49 -11.15
C LYS A 25 -2.94 -4.99 -11.49
N PHE A 26 -2.10 -4.80 -10.47
CA PHE A 26 -0.70 -4.40 -10.64
C PHE A 26 0.06 -5.37 -11.56
N CYS A 27 0.00 -6.68 -11.28
CA CYS A 27 0.61 -7.71 -12.11
C CYS A 27 0.12 -7.65 -13.57
N THR A 28 -1.18 -7.43 -13.78
CA THR A 28 -1.77 -7.35 -15.13
C THR A 28 -1.29 -6.10 -15.88
N GLU A 29 -1.22 -4.96 -15.21
CA GLU A 29 -0.76 -3.69 -15.80
C GLU A 29 0.70 -3.76 -16.26
N HIS A 30 1.55 -4.39 -15.46
CA HIS A 30 2.99 -4.47 -15.73
C HIS A 30 3.41 -5.74 -16.49
N ASN A 31 2.45 -6.57 -16.91
CA ASN A 31 2.69 -7.89 -17.52
C ASN A 31 3.64 -8.77 -16.67
N MET A 32 3.46 -8.72 -15.35
CA MET A 32 4.30 -9.44 -14.38
C MET A 32 3.55 -10.61 -13.76
N GLY A 33 4.25 -11.71 -13.53
CA GLY A 33 3.74 -12.81 -12.71
C GLY A 33 3.93 -12.55 -11.21
N LEU A 34 3.28 -13.37 -10.38
CA LEU A 34 3.51 -13.37 -8.93
C LEU A 34 4.98 -13.64 -8.57
N GLN A 35 5.66 -14.45 -9.38
CA GLN A 35 7.08 -14.80 -9.21
C GLN A 35 8.01 -13.60 -9.48
N ASP A 36 7.63 -12.71 -10.39
CA ASP A 36 8.41 -11.52 -10.72
C ASP A 36 8.24 -10.46 -9.61
N PHE A 37 7.02 -10.35 -9.08
CA PHE A 37 6.74 -9.51 -7.92
C PHE A 37 7.57 -9.92 -6.70
N ALA A 38 7.73 -11.22 -6.43
CA ALA A 38 8.58 -11.70 -5.34
C ALA A 38 10.07 -11.35 -5.52
N LYS A 39 10.53 -11.11 -6.76
CA LYS A 39 11.92 -10.72 -7.06
C LYS A 39 12.14 -9.20 -7.06
N MET A 40 11.08 -8.40 -6.99
CA MET A 40 11.16 -6.93 -7.04
C MET A 40 11.87 -6.30 -5.84
N GLU A 41 12.07 -7.03 -4.74
CA GLU A 41 12.77 -6.53 -3.54
C GLU A 41 14.14 -5.91 -3.86
N ASN A 42 14.84 -6.45 -4.86
CA ASN A 42 16.21 -6.02 -5.21
C ASN A 42 16.28 -5.00 -6.37
N SER A 43 15.17 -4.70 -7.05
CA SER A 43 15.21 -3.90 -8.29
C SER A 43 13.91 -3.14 -8.58
N ILE A 44 13.24 -2.65 -7.53
CA ILE A 44 12.04 -1.84 -7.72
C ILE A 44 12.41 -0.49 -8.34
N THR A 45 11.82 -0.18 -9.50
CA THR A 45 11.96 1.14 -10.11
C THR A 45 10.97 2.12 -9.44
N PRO A 46 11.26 3.44 -9.42
CA PRO A 46 10.33 4.43 -8.87
C PRO A 46 8.93 4.35 -9.51
N THR A 47 8.85 4.11 -10.82
CA THR A 47 7.57 3.95 -11.53
C THR A 47 6.77 2.75 -11.05
N LEU A 48 7.43 1.60 -10.83
CA LEU A 48 6.78 0.41 -10.28
C LEU A 48 6.31 0.66 -8.84
N LEU A 49 7.13 1.36 -8.05
CA LEU A 49 6.79 1.72 -6.68
C LEU A 49 5.54 2.61 -6.63
N ILE A 50 5.51 3.67 -7.44
CA ILE A 50 4.37 4.60 -7.54
C ILE A 50 3.11 3.84 -7.96
N SER A 51 3.17 3.02 -9.02
CA SER A 51 2.02 2.23 -9.47
C SER A 51 1.57 1.23 -8.39
N MET A 52 2.50 0.61 -7.66
CA MET A 52 2.17 -0.29 -6.56
C MET A 52 1.42 0.43 -5.43
N LEU A 53 1.91 1.59 -4.99
CA LEU A 53 1.22 2.38 -3.96
C LEU A 53 -0.15 2.87 -4.46
N TRP A 54 -0.25 3.33 -5.71
CA TRP A 54 -1.49 3.75 -6.33
C TRP A 54 -2.55 2.64 -6.32
N HIS A 55 -2.18 1.42 -6.71
CA HIS A 55 -3.05 0.24 -6.63
C HIS A 55 -3.48 -0.09 -5.20
N GLY A 56 -2.60 0.14 -4.22
CA GLY A 56 -2.90 -0.05 -2.81
C GLY A 56 -3.93 0.96 -2.28
N PHE A 57 -3.81 2.23 -2.66
CA PHE A 57 -4.83 3.24 -2.33
C PHE A 57 -6.14 2.97 -3.05
N GLN A 58 -6.10 2.56 -4.32
CA GLN A 58 -7.30 2.20 -5.07
C GLN A 58 -8.06 1.04 -4.40
N ASP A 59 -7.35 0.00 -3.94
CA ASP A 59 -7.98 -1.12 -3.24
C ASP A 59 -8.50 -0.73 -1.86
N GLY A 60 -7.79 0.16 -1.15
CA GLY A 60 -8.26 0.76 0.10
C GLY A 60 -9.59 1.49 -0.07
N HIS A 61 -9.69 2.39 -1.05
CA HIS A 61 -10.94 3.10 -1.37
C HIS A 61 -12.05 2.14 -1.77
N ARG A 62 -11.74 1.11 -2.57
CA ARG A 62 -12.70 0.06 -2.94
C ARG A 62 -13.27 -0.67 -1.72
N LYS A 63 -12.43 -1.02 -0.74
CA LYS A 63 -12.87 -1.70 0.49
C LYS A 63 -13.74 -0.83 1.38
N GLU A 64 -13.41 0.46 1.47
CA GLU A 64 -14.19 1.46 2.22
C GLU A 64 -15.39 2.01 1.43
N ARG A 65 -15.61 1.53 0.20
CA ARG A 65 -16.67 1.99 -0.72
C ARG A 65 -16.65 3.50 -0.96
N LYS A 66 -15.44 4.07 -1.04
CA LYS A 66 -15.21 5.48 -1.36
C LYS A 66 -14.80 5.62 -2.83
N PRO A 67 -15.14 6.75 -3.49
CA PRO A 67 -14.63 7.04 -4.83
C PRO A 67 -13.10 7.18 -4.78
N PHE A 68 -12.45 6.81 -5.88
CA PHE A 68 -11.01 6.92 -6.03
C PHE A 68 -10.71 7.74 -7.28
N GLU A 69 -10.18 8.95 -7.08
CA GLU A 69 -9.95 9.95 -8.13
C GLU A 69 -8.47 10.33 -8.28
N MET A 70 -7.58 9.69 -7.51
CA MET A 70 -6.15 9.98 -7.54
C MET A 70 -5.47 9.37 -8.78
N HIS A 71 -4.50 10.08 -9.34
CA HIS A 71 -3.60 9.62 -10.40
C HIS A 71 -2.26 9.13 -9.82
N PRO A 72 -1.47 8.31 -10.54
CA PRO A 72 -0.11 7.96 -10.11
C PRO A 72 0.76 9.18 -9.76
N ASP A 73 0.59 10.31 -10.44
CA ASP A 73 1.34 11.53 -10.16
C ASP A 73 1.00 12.11 -8.78
N ASP A 74 -0.25 12.00 -8.34
CA ASP A 74 -0.62 12.41 -6.96
C ASP A 74 0.11 11.58 -5.90
N ILE A 75 0.45 10.31 -6.22
CA ILE A 75 1.23 9.48 -5.31
C ILE A 75 2.69 9.95 -5.27
N ALA A 76 3.25 10.34 -6.42
CA ALA A 76 4.60 10.90 -6.49
C ALA A 76 4.69 12.20 -5.66
N ASP A 77 3.74 13.12 -5.85
CA ASP A 77 3.66 14.36 -5.08
C ASP A 77 3.57 14.08 -3.57
N MET A 78 2.77 13.10 -3.14
CA MET A 78 2.66 12.72 -1.73
C MET A 78 3.96 12.11 -1.18
N LEU A 79 4.75 11.42 -2.00
CA LEU A 79 6.05 10.87 -1.59
C LEU A 79 7.12 11.96 -1.45
N ASP A 80 7.09 12.96 -2.33
CA ASP A 80 7.98 14.13 -2.25
C ASP A 80 7.71 14.94 -0.98
N ASP A 81 6.44 15.08 -0.60
CA ASP A 81 6.02 15.78 0.62
C ASP A 81 6.23 14.95 1.91
N ASP A 82 6.07 13.63 1.84
CA ASP A 82 6.09 12.72 2.99
C ASP A 82 6.78 11.40 2.63
N ALA A 83 8.11 11.40 2.68
CA ALA A 83 8.91 10.21 2.42
C ALA A 83 8.64 9.06 3.42
N GLU A 84 8.12 9.36 4.63
CA GLU A 84 7.74 8.34 5.61
C GLU A 84 6.44 7.61 5.23
N MET A 85 5.63 8.18 4.34
CA MET A 85 4.45 7.52 3.76
C MET A 85 4.84 6.20 3.09
N LEU A 86 5.95 6.21 2.36
CA LEU A 86 6.46 5.03 1.65
C LEU A 86 6.63 3.86 2.61
N GLN A 87 7.31 4.08 3.73
CA GLN A 87 7.63 3.02 4.67
C GLN A 87 6.36 2.42 5.29
N ARG A 88 5.38 3.26 5.64
CA ARG A 88 4.09 2.81 6.17
C ARG A 88 3.31 1.96 5.16
N CYS A 89 3.29 2.35 3.89
CA CYS A 89 2.66 1.58 2.82
C CYS A 89 3.37 0.23 2.59
N MET A 90 4.70 0.22 2.54
CA MET A 90 5.51 -0.99 2.33
C MET A 90 5.34 -2.00 3.47
N GLU A 91 5.23 -1.54 4.72
CA GLU A 91 4.92 -2.42 5.85
C GLU A 91 3.58 -3.15 5.68
N ILE A 92 2.54 -2.45 5.20
CA ILE A 92 1.22 -3.05 4.96
C ILE A 92 1.30 -4.06 3.83
N ILE A 93 2.01 -3.73 2.74
CA ILE A 93 2.22 -4.63 1.60
C ILE A 93 2.90 -5.92 2.07
N SER A 94 4.00 -5.80 2.83
CA SER A 94 4.76 -6.92 3.37
C SER A 94 3.91 -7.82 4.29
N LYS A 95 3.08 -7.22 5.16
CA LYS A 95 2.13 -7.95 6.02
C LYS A 95 0.97 -8.63 5.25
N SER A 96 0.74 -8.21 4.01
CA SER A 96 -0.40 -8.68 3.21
C SER A 96 -0.02 -9.76 2.19
N MET A 97 1.27 -10.03 1.98
CA MET A 97 1.71 -11.07 1.05
C MET A 97 1.52 -12.48 1.62
N PRO A 98 0.96 -13.43 0.84
CA PRO A 98 0.89 -14.83 1.23
C PRO A 98 2.29 -15.46 1.25
N GLY A 99 2.80 -15.75 2.45
CA GLY A 99 4.16 -16.27 2.67
C GLY A 99 4.84 -15.68 3.91
N ASN A 100 4.42 -14.50 4.36
CA ASN A 100 4.96 -13.82 5.53
C ASN A 100 4.23 -14.21 6.83
N SER A 101 3.97 -15.51 7.01
CA SER A 101 3.24 -16.03 8.18
C SER A 101 4.04 -16.06 9.48
N ASP A 102 5.29 -15.58 9.51
CA ASP A 102 6.18 -15.72 10.69
C ASP A 102 7.04 -14.49 11.04
N ALA A 103 6.68 -13.27 10.62
CA ALA A 103 7.42 -12.07 10.99
C ALA A 103 6.63 -11.14 11.93
N GLY A 104 6.74 -11.42 13.22
CA GLY A 104 6.91 -10.40 14.26
C GLY A 104 5.73 -9.45 14.54
N ASN A 105 5.07 -9.70 15.67
CA ASN A 105 4.32 -8.72 16.45
C ASN A 105 5.10 -7.40 16.62
N VAL A 106 4.85 -6.39 15.78
CA VAL A 106 5.27 -5.00 16.04
C VAL A 106 4.07 -4.27 16.65
N PRO A 107 4.14 -3.85 17.93
CA PRO A 107 3.05 -3.15 18.57
C PRO A 107 2.86 -1.79 17.88
N THR A 108 1.64 -1.52 17.40
CA THR A 108 1.25 -0.19 16.92
C THR A 108 1.46 0.83 18.05
N PRO A 109 2.23 1.91 17.86
CA PRO A 109 2.36 2.93 18.88
C PRO A 109 1.04 3.71 18.98
N GLY A 110 0.34 3.49 20.10
CA GLY A 110 -0.42 4.52 20.79
C GLY A 110 -1.79 4.92 20.22
N ARG A 111 -2.82 4.14 20.55
CA ARG A 111 -4.13 4.74 20.85
C ARG A 111 -4.30 4.80 22.36
N LYS A 112 -3.92 5.94 22.97
CA LYS A 112 -4.18 6.24 24.38
C LYS A 112 -5.68 6.05 24.65
N LYS A 113 -6.04 5.09 25.51
CA LYS A 113 -7.38 5.08 26.12
C LYS A 113 -7.45 6.29 27.06
N LYS A 114 -8.32 7.25 26.73
CA LYS A 114 -8.76 8.28 27.68
C LYS A 114 -9.71 7.64 28.72
N PRO A 115 -9.77 8.22 29.94
CA PRO A 115 -10.08 7.54 31.20
C PRO A 115 -11.48 6.94 31.27
#